data_AF-A0A1Q5UR57-F1
#
_entry.id   AF-A0A1Q5UR57-F1
#
_cell.length_a   1.000
_cell.length_b   1.000
_cell.length_c   1.000
_cell.angle_alpha   90.00
_cell.angle_beta   90.00
_cell.angle_gamma   90.00
#
_symmetry.space_group_name_H-M   'P 1'
#
loop_
_entity.id
_entity.type
_entity.pdbx_description
1 polymer ?
#
loop_
_entity_poly.entity_id
_entity_poly.type
_entity_poly.pdbx_seq_one_letter_code
_entity_poly.pdbx_strand_id
1 'polypeptide(L)'
;MDAIAHSVDCISSSIARPTLSTVPYSRSTSRSGSRPGLSRRPAKFLGPLYHGLLILMLILCFSPISTLAQTIPGVSDPNEDGPRSALGPSGEINVGELAERRELFELHEIFQIDEADSDERATSPGIDRNGALLLPRSIVTAHNSSSSDLPAAFDTLSNNFANATCVAFFEKFRSNSSFTDCHAVSVLLGNSNSFFHTLTSAVATSHVLDVACSQSVTKCASTMTTLAKEMLQDKNCGQDYDANNSVVRSVYQELIAYEPMYRASCLTNPDTKDYCFVDAVTNTTAPNDYNVYFMPIGSTLTSSGKLTCNECLQATMKIFAQWASTDGQSLDTTYLPSAKVVNGYCGSGFANTNVTVGSSKVTAGAGQVMQSPSFRLITSLFAIALGATIAGVF
;
A
#
# COMPACT_ATOMS: atom_id res chain seq x y z
N MET A 1 -19.17 -58.43 40.65
CA MET A 1 -20.56 -58.03 40.44
C MET A 1 -20.50 -56.83 39.50
N ASP A 2 -20.72 -57.14 38.22
CA ASP A 2 -21.00 -56.32 37.00
C ASP A 2 -20.11 -55.10 36.66
N ALA A 3 -19.59 -54.84 35.45
CA ALA A 3 -19.28 -55.51 34.16
C ALA A 3 -18.49 -54.43 33.35
N ILE A 4 -17.20 -54.57 33.00
CA ILE A 4 -16.54 -55.11 31.79
C ILE A 4 -16.93 -54.48 30.41
N ALA A 5 -15.96 -53.70 29.88
CA ALA A 5 -15.32 -53.67 28.54
C ALA A 5 -15.97 -53.10 27.25
N HIS A 6 -15.14 -52.24 26.61
CA HIS A 6 -14.73 -52.10 25.19
C HIS A 6 -15.73 -52.22 24.03
N SER A 7 -15.64 -51.26 23.11
CA SER A 7 -15.84 -51.50 21.67
C SER A 7 -14.84 -50.71 20.82
N VAL A 8 -14.16 -51.48 19.98
CA VAL A 8 -13.40 -51.18 18.76
C VAL A 8 -14.36 -51.47 17.58
N ASP A 9 -14.29 -50.71 16.49
CA ASP A 9 -14.46 -51.15 15.08
C ASP A 9 -14.40 -49.92 14.14
N CYS A 10 -13.46 -49.80 13.20
CA CYS A 10 -13.27 -50.51 11.91
C CYS A 10 -14.29 -50.11 10.81
N ILE A 11 -13.83 -49.36 9.80
CA ILE A 11 -14.40 -49.42 8.44
C ILE A 11 -13.25 -49.56 7.42
N SER A 12 -13.42 -50.55 6.56
CA SER A 12 -12.50 -51.08 5.57
C SER A 12 -12.74 -50.49 4.17
N SER A 13 -11.63 -50.31 3.45
CA SER A 13 -11.35 -50.48 2.01
C SER A 13 -12.50 -50.53 0.97
N SER A 14 -12.30 -49.82 -0.16
CA SER A 14 -12.31 -50.45 -1.48
C SER A 14 -11.62 -49.60 -2.57
N ILE A 15 -10.85 -50.31 -3.40
CA ILE A 15 -10.03 -49.88 -4.52
C ILE A 15 -10.84 -50.00 -5.82
N ALA A 16 -10.73 -49.03 -6.73
CA ALA A 16 -10.99 -49.26 -8.16
C ALA A 16 -10.24 -48.27 -9.06
N ARG A 17 -9.42 -48.80 -9.99
CA ARG A 17 -8.90 -48.12 -11.19
C ARG A 17 -9.98 -48.06 -12.29
N PRO A 18 -9.89 -47.10 -13.23
CA PRO A 18 -9.71 -47.47 -14.65
C PRO A 18 -8.72 -46.53 -15.39
N THR A 19 -7.69 -47.04 -16.07
CA THR A 19 -7.56 -47.33 -17.52
C THR A 19 -7.56 -46.14 -18.49
N LEU A 20 -6.46 -46.14 -19.26
CA LEU A 20 -6.00 -45.28 -20.34
C LEU A 20 -7.00 -45.16 -21.52
N SER A 21 -7.15 -43.96 -22.09
CA SER A 21 -7.56 -43.79 -23.49
C SER A 21 -7.09 -42.47 -24.10
N THR A 22 -6.94 -42.55 -25.41
CA THR A 22 -6.03 -41.86 -26.30
C THR A 22 -6.55 -40.48 -26.77
N VAL A 23 -5.60 -39.59 -27.08
CA VAL A 23 -5.74 -38.26 -27.70
C VAL A 23 -6.49 -38.31 -29.05
N PRO A 24 -7.22 -37.24 -29.45
CA PRO A 24 -6.67 -36.45 -30.54
C PRO A 24 -6.73 -34.92 -30.34
N TYR A 25 -5.63 -34.34 -30.78
CA TYR A 25 -5.30 -32.95 -31.07
C TYR A 25 -6.41 -32.22 -31.84
N SER A 26 -6.85 -31.04 -31.37
CA SER A 26 -7.67 -30.11 -32.15
C SER A 26 -7.00 -28.74 -32.22
N ARG A 27 -6.74 -28.37 -33.47
CA ARG A 27 -6.00 -27.23 -33.98
C ARG A 27 -6.99 -26.07 -34.17
N SER A 28 -6.96 -25.06 -33.32
CA SER A 28 -7.77 -23.84 -33.51
C SER A 28 -6.99 -22.80 -34.30
N THR A 29 -7.46 -22.58 -35.52
CA THR A 29 -6.96 -21.66 -36.53
C THR A 29 -7.21 -20.20 -36.16
N SER A 30 -6.17 -19.40 -36.34
CA SER A 30 -6.19 -17.94 -36.28
C SER A 30 -7.01 -17.38 -37.44
N ARG A 31 -8.03 -16.57 -37.17
CA ARG A 31 -8.83 -15.89 -38.20
C ARG A 31 -8.75 -14.37 -38.01
N SER A 32 -7.95 -13.78 -38.87
CA SER A 32 -7.90 -12.35 -39.19
C SER A 32 -9.29 -11.87 -39.61
N GLY A 33 -9.80 -10.83 -38.95
CA GLY A 33 -11.07 -10.17 -39.24
C GLY A 33 -10.87 -8.67 -39.34
N SER A 34 -10.91 -8.17 -40.57
CA SER A 34 -10.77 -6.77 -40.96
C SER A 34 -11.91 -5.87 -40.47
N ARG A 35 -11.56 -4.61 -40.15
CA ARG A 35 -12.45 -3.48 -39.82
C ARG A 35 -13.55 -3.26 -40.88
N PRO A 36 -14.66 -2.63 -40.47
CA PRO A 36 -15.13 -1.43 -41.19
C PRO A 36 -15.16 -0.19 -40.30
N GLY A 37 -14.72 0.94 -40.87
CA GLY A 37 -14.62 2.23 -40.19
C GLY A 37 -15.97 2.89 -39.91
N LEU A 38 -16.10 3.48 -38.72
CA LEU A 38 -17.18 4.41 -38.41
C LEU A 38 -16.85 5.82 -38.91
N SER A 39 -17.81 6.37 -39.65
CA SER A 39 -17.85 7.73 -40.20
C SER A 39 -17.90 8.78 -39.09
N ARG A 40 -16.91 9.69 -39.08
CA ARG A 40 -16.81 10.83 -38.17
C ARG A 40 -17.70 11.96 -38.71
N ARG A 41 -18.87 12.18 -38.11
CA ARG A 41 -19.69 13.37 -38.37
C ARG A 41 -19.04 14.60 -37.73
N PRO A 42 -18.96 15.76 -38.40
CA PRO A 42 -18.52 17.00 -37.78
C PRO A 42 -19.59 17.53 -36.82
N ALA A 43 -19.20 17.76 -35.57
CA ALA A 43 -20.02 18.44 -34.58
C ALA A 43 -20.17 19.92 -34.99
N LYS A 44 -21.43 20.35 -35.12
CA LYS A 44 -21.78 21.75 -35.40
C LYS A 44 -21.48 22.58 -34.15
N PHE A 45 -20.69 23.62 -34.36
CA PHE A 45 -20.29 24.65 -33.41
C PHE A 45 -21.53 25.42 -32.93
N LEU A 46 -22.00 25.16 -31.71
CA LEU A 46 -23.04 25.97 -31.07
C LEU A 46 -22.37 27.22 -30.48
N GLY A 47 -22.83 28.39 -30.94
CA GLY A 47 -22.13 29.66 -30.85
C GLY A 47 -22.24 30.44 -29.51
N PRO A 48 -22.10 31.78 -29.57
CA PRO A 48 -21.48 32.66 -28.57
C PRO A 48 -22.29 32.95 -27.30
N LEU A 49 -23.40 32.25 -27.07
CA LEU A 49 -24.26 32.48 -25.90
C LEU A 49 -23.64 31.94 -24.59
N TYR A 50 -22.76 30.94 -24.67
CA TYR A 50 -22.11 30.35 -23.50
C TYR A 50 -21.07 31.29 -22.86
N HIS A 51 -20.42 32.13 -23.65
CA HIS A 51 -19.45 33.09 -23.14
C HIS A 51 -20.10 34.26 -22.39
N GLY A 52 -21.28 34.72 -22.81
CA GLY A 52 -22.01 35.75 -22.09
C GLY A 52 -22.46 35.32 -20.69
N LEU A 53 -22.96 34.08 -20.56
CA LEU A 53 -23.37 33.50 -19.28
C LEU A 53 -22.21 33.29 -18.31
N LEU A 54 -21.04 32.91 -18.83
CA LEU A 54 -19.85 32.67 -18.02
C LEU A 54 -19.25 33.97 -17.48
N ILE A 55 -19.32 35.06 -18.26
CA ILE A 55 -18.89 36.41 -17.82
C ILE A 55 -19.85 36.97 -16.76
N LEU A 56 -21.17 36.77 -16.92
CA LEU A 56 -22.16 37.24 -15.93
C LEU A 56 -22.01 36.53 -14.58
N MET A 57 -21.73 35.22 -14.58
CA MET A 57 -21.49 34.46 -13.35
C MET A 57 -20.21 34.92 -12.62
N LEU A 58 -19.16 35.27 -13.35
CA LEU A 58 -17.94 35.80 -12.75
C LEU A 58 -18.18 37.16 -12.09
N ILE A 59 -18.95 38.05 -12.70
CA ILE A 59 -19.22 39.39 -12.13
C ILE A 59 -20.02 39.29 -10.81
N LEU A 60 -20.96 38.35 -10.71
CA LEU A 60 -21.77 38.18 -9.50
C LEU A 60 -20.99 37.56 -8.33
N CYS A 61 -19.90 36.83 -8.58
CA CYS A 61 -19.07 36.22 -7.54
C CYS A 61 -18.03 37.16 -6.91
N PHE A 62 -17.78 38.34 -7.49
CA PHE A 62 -16.75 39.29 -7.03
C PHE A 62 -17.28 40.53 -6.28
N SER A 63 -18.52 40.49 -5.78
CA SER A 63 -19.01 41.55 -4.89
C SER A 63 -18.58 41.28 -3.44
N PRO A 64 -17.74 42.11 -2.79
CA PRO A 64 -17.35 41.87 -1.40
C PRO A 64 -18.48 42.26 -0.44
N ILE A 65 -18.95 41.28 0.34
CA ILE A 65 -19.74 41.52 1.55
C ILE A 65 -18.80 42.16 2.57
N SER A 66 -19.07 43.40 2.95
CA SER A 66 -18.32 44.11 3.99
C SER A 66 -18.66 43.51 5.37
N THR A 67 -17.67 42.98 6.07
CA THR A 67 -17.75 42.64 7.49
C THR A 67 -16.77 43.47 8.31
N LEU A 68 -17.29 44.14 9.34
CA LEU A 68 -16.55 44.89 10.35
C LEU A 68 -15.67 43.95 11.19
N ALA A 69 -14.41 44.32 11.39
CA ALA A 69 -13.52 43.72 12.38
C ALA A 69 -13.35 44.66 13.58
N GLN A 70 -13.60 44.13 14.79
CA GLN A 70 -13.28 44.78 16.06
C GLN A 70 -11.85 44.43 16.49
N THR A 71 -11.15 45.44 17.02
CA THR A 71 -9.75 45.43 17.45
C THR A 71 -9.66 45.22 18.96
N ILE A 72 -8.76 44.35 19.45
CA ILE A 72 -8.25 44.36 20.84
C ILE A 72 -6.72 44.11 20.79
N PRO A 73 -5.91 44.83 21.60
CA PRO A 73 -4.46 44.91 21.43
C PRO A 73 -3.66 43.88 22.25
N GLY A 74 -2.42 43.67 21.81
CA GLY A 74 -1.51 42.62 22.24
C GLY A 74 -0.77 42.83 23.56
N VAL A 75 0.00 41.79 23.89
CA VAL A 75 1.02 41.74 24.92
C VAL A 75 2.26 41.11 24.31
N SER A 76 3.38 41.80 24.44
CA SER A 76 4.73 41.46 23.99
C SER A 76 5.52 40.76 25.10
N ASP A 77 6.33 39.75 24.76
CA ASP A 77 7.78 39.80 24.97
C ASP A 77 8.54 38.63 24.28
N PRO A 78 9.87 38.77 24.04
CA PRO A 78 10.66 37.95 23.12
C PRO A 78 11.70 37.05 23.81
N ASN A 79 12.12 35.93 23.19
CA ASN A 79 13.55 35.60 23.01
C ASN A 79 13.85 34.41 22.06
N GLU A 80 14.84 34.67 21.18
CA GLU A 80 15.93 33.86 20.57
C GLU A 80 15.79 32.43 19.96
N ASP A 81 16.12 32.39 18.65
CA ASP A 81 17.09 31.55 17.91
C ASP A 81 16.90 30.04 17.60
N GLY A 82 16.88 29.76 16.28
CA GLY A 82 17.31 28.48 15.67
C GLY A 82 16.53 28.09 14.39
N PRO A 83 17.17 27.91 13.22
CA PRO A 83 16.45 27.72 11.96
C PRO A 83 16.01 26.27 11.78
N ARG A 84 14.69 26.02 11.84
CA ARG A 84 14.07 24.79 11.33
C ARG A 84 13.48 25.06 9.96
N SER A 85 14.12 24.52 8.93
CA SER A 85 13.52 24.30 7.62
C SER A 85 13.55 22.81 7.34
N ALA A 86 12.42 22.13 7.51
CA ALA A 86 12.15 20.83 6.92
C ALA A 86 10.64 20.55 6.89
N LEU A 87 10.19 20.24 5.68
CA LEU A 87 8.99 19.54 5.20
C LEU A 87 8.01 18.96 6.25
N GLY A 88 6.72 19.15 5.94
CA GLY A 88 5.59 18.89 6.82
C GLY A 88 5.40 17.43 7.28
N PRO A 89 4.70 17.25 8.41
CA PRO A 89 4.48 15.94 9.02
C PRO A 89 3.50 15.09 8.19
N SER A 90 3.72 13.78 8.20
CA SER A 90 2.68 12.79 7.87
C SER A 90 1.45 13.11 8.72
N GLY A 91 0.32 13.30 8.04
CA GLY A 91 -0.81 14.07 8.55
C GLY A 91 -1.45 13.50 9.81
N GLU A 92 -1.49 14.32 10.85
CA GLU A 92 -2.41 14.18 11.97
C GLU A 92 -3.85 14.32 11.44
N ILE A 93 -4.72 13.37 11.78
CA ILE A 93 -6.14 13.46 11.44
C ILE A 93 -6.77 14.49 12.40
N ASN A 94 -7.14 15.66 11.88
CA ASN A 94 -7.80 16.70 12.68
C ASN A 94 -9.28 16.35 12.88
N VAL A 95 -9.66 16.02 14.12
CA VAL A 95 -11.06 15.73 14.50
C VAL A 95 -11.77 17.01 14.92
N GLY A 96 -12.96 17.22 14.36
CA GLY A 96 -13.96 18.10 14.97
C GLY A 96 -14.70 17.34 16.08
N GLU A 97 -14.45 17.77 17.32
CA GLU A 97 -15.04 17.40 18.61
C GLU A 97 -16.33 16.54 18.60
N LEU A 98 -16.25 15.31 19.14
CA LEU A 98 -17.32 14.61 19.86
C LEU A 98 -16.75 13.44 20.71
N ALA A 99 -16.63 13.71 22.01
CA ALA A 99 -16.39 12.81 23.16
C ALA A 99 -17.45 11.68 23.25
N GLU A 100 -17.36 10.55 23.97
CA GLU A 100 -16.40 9.90 24.89
C GLU A 100 -17.05 8.54 25.26
N ARG A 101 -16.29 7.43 25.34
CA ARG A 101 -16.38 6.45 26.46
C ARG A 101 -15.34 5.35 26.34
N ARG A 102 -14.54 5.22 27.40
CA ARG A 102 -13.50 4.22 27.63
C ARG A 102 -14.04 3.22 28.67
N GLU A 103 -13.86 1.93 28.45
CA GLU A 103 -13.92 0.92 29.52
C GLU A 103 -12.64 0.08 29.42
N LEU A 104 -11.96 -0.01 30.55
CA LEU A 104 -10.66 -0.62 30.79
C LEU A 104 -10.89 -2.10 31.17
N PHE A 105 -10.19 -3.04 30.55
CA PHE A 105 -10.14 -4.40 31.09
C PHE A 105 -8.74 -5.00 30.91
N GLU A 106 -8.02 -5.14 32.02
CA GLU A 106 -6.85 -6.01 32.10
C GLU A 106 -7.29 -7.47 32.10
N LEU A 107 -6.54 -8.32 31.39
CA LEU A 107 -6.37 -9.69 31.85
C LEU A 107 -4.98 -10.22 31.50
N HIS A 108 -4.36 -10.77 32.53
CA HIS A 108 -3.06 -11.42 32.59
C HIS A 108 -3.28 -12.94 32.54
N GLU A 109 -2.63 -13.65 31.61
CA GLU A 109 -2.27 -15.08 31.73
C GLU A 109 -1.31 -15.46 30.59
N ILE A 110 -0.02 -15.68 30.86
CA ILE A 110 0.68 -16.96 31.12
C ILE A 110 0.48 -18.00 30.00
N PHE A 111 1.49 -18.12 29.12
CA PHE A 111 1.64 -19.28 28.23
C PHE A 111 3.00 -19.92 28.47
N GLN A 112 3.00 -21.14 29.02
CA GLN A 112 4.17 -22.00 29.14
C GLN A 112 4.49 -22.59 27.75
N ILE A 113 5.77 -22.57 27.39
CA ILE A 113 6.30 -23.19 26.17
C ILE A 113 6.88 -24.54 26.58
N ASP A 114 6.33 -25.64 26.05
CA ASP A 114 6.97 -26.95 26.10
C ASP A 114 7.92 -27.08 24.90
N GLU A 115 9.21 -27.26 25.19
CA GLU A 115 10.26 -27.61 24.24
C GLU A 115 10.07 -29.03 23.70
N ALA A 116 10.15 -29.18 22.37
CA ALA A 116 10.31 -30.48 21.73
C ALA A 116 11.54 -30.46 20.80
N ASP A 117 12.51 -31.23 21.25
CA ASP A 117 13.79 -31.64 20.68
C ASP A 117 13.69 -32.19 19.24
N SER A 118 14.66 -31.90 18.38
CA SER A 118 14.79 -32.57 17.08
C SER A 118 16.26 -32.79 16.66
N ASP A 119 16.66 -34.06 16.75
CA ASP A 119 17.93 -34.64 16.35
C ASP A 119 18.31 -34.38 14.87
N GLU A 120 19.57 -33.99 14.67
CA GLU A 120 20.25 -33.92 13.38
C GLU A 120 20.55 -35.32 12.80
N ARG A 121 20.20 -35.55 11.52
CA ARG A 121 20.77 -36.66 10.74
C ARG A 121 21.18 -36.21 9.33
N ALA A 122 22.49 -36.13 9.13
CA ALA A 122 23.13 -35.82 7.85
C ALA A 122 22.75 -36.83 6.74
N THR A 123 22.35 -36.33 5.56
CA THR A 123 22.13 -37.13 4.34
C THR A 123 23.04 -36.61 3.21
N SER A 124 23.71 -37.56 2.54
CA SER A 124 24.70 -37.37 1.47
C SER A 124 24.09 -36.81 0.15
N PRO A 125 24.86 -36.15 -0.74
CA PRO A 125 24.32 -35.55 -1.97
C PRO A 125 23.97 -36.59 -3.05
N GLY A 126 22.77 -36.48 -3.62
CA GLY A 126 22.34 -37.24 -4.80
C GLY A 126 22.59 -36.49 -6.11
N ILE A 127 23.06 -37.20 -7.14
CA ILE A 127 23.31 -36.70 -8.51
C ILE A 127 22.10 -37.04 -9.40
N ASP A 128 21.61 -36.08 -10.19
CA ASP A 128 20.58 -36.33 -11.22
C ASP A 128 21.20 -36.89 -12.53
N ARG A 129 20.39 -37.59 -13.32
CA ARG A 129 20.71 -38.27 -14.60
C ARG A 129 21.33 -37.40 -15.68
N ASN A 130 21.34 -36.07 -15.53
CA ASN A 130 21.97 -35.14 -16.47
C ASN A 130 23.30 -34.55 -15.98
N GLY A 131 23.84 -35.01 -14.84
CA GLY A 131 25.17 -34.60 -14.36
C GLY A 131 25.27 -33.13 -13.94
N ALA A 132 24.14 -32.43 -13.76
CA ALA A 132 24.11 -31.09 -13.20
C ALA A 132 24.25 -31.16 -11.67
N LEU A 133 25.20 -30.39 -11.14
CA LEU A 133 25.46 -30.29 -9.70
C LEU A 133 24.31 -29.51 -9.07
N LEU A 134 23.37 -30.22 -8.42
CA LEU A 134 22.29 -29.59 -7.67
C LEU A 134 22.91 -28.82 -6.50
N LEU A 135 22.71 -27.51 -6.47
CA LEU A 135 23.13 -26.67 -5.35
C LEU A 135 22.49 -27.22 -4.06
N PRO A 136 23.26 -27.34 -2.96
CA PRO A 136 22.73 -27.80 -1.68
C PRO A 136 21.52 -26.96 -1.28
N ARG A 137 20.45 -27.64 -0.86
CA ARG A 137 19.32 -26.98 -0.19
C ARG A 137 19.82 -26.38 1.12
N SER A 138 19.86 -25.06 1.19
CA SER A 138 19.92 -24.35 2.46
C SER A 138 18.58 -23.67 2.67
N ILE A 139 17.84 -24.12 3.67
CA ILE A 139 16.81 -23.30 4.30
C ILE A 139 17.57 -22.55 5.38
N VAL A 140 17.80 -21.25 5.20
CA VAL A 140 18.26 -20.41 6.29
C VAL A 140 17.02 -20.17 7.16
N THR A 141 16.86 -20.96 8.21
CA THR A 141 15.94 -20.62 9.29
C THR A 141 16.49 -19.37 9.99
N ALA A 142 15.63 -18.36 10.16
CA ALA A 142 15.99 -17.17 10.92
C ALA A 142 16.51 -17.57 12.32
N HIS A 143 17.52 -16.86 12.80
CA HIS A 143 17.95 -16.93 14.19
C HIS A 143 16.76 -16.55 15.08
N ASN A 144 16.56 -17.25 16.21
CA ASN A 144 15.58 -16.84 17.23
C ASN A 144 15.98 -15.44 17.71
N SER A 145 15.35 -14.41 17.15
CA SER A 145 15.48 -13.04 17.62
C SER A 145 14.76 -12.94 18.95
N SER A 146 15.49 -12.56 19.99
CA SER A 146 14.89 -12.00 21.20
C SER A 146 13.95 -10.85 20.81
N SER A 147 12.96 -10.55 21.65
CA SER A 147 11.92 -9.53 21.45
C SER A 147 12.42 -8.08 21.26
N SER A 148 13.72 -7.87 20.98
CA SER A 148 14.38 -6.58 20.72
C SER A 148 14.75 -6.34 19.26
N ASP A 149 14.72 -7.34 18.38
CA ASP A 149 15.15 -7.14 16.99
C ASP A 149 13.97 -6.76 16.10
N LEU A 150 14.12 -5.65 15.36
CA LEU A 150 13.12 -5.22 14.39
C LEU A 150 12.98 -6.25 13.27
N PRO A 151 11.76 -6.49 12.76
CA PRO A 151 11.54 -7.45 11.69
C PRO A 151 12.23 -7.02 10.41
N ALA A 152 12.79 -8.01 9.71
CA ALA A 152 13.52 -7.81 8.47
C ALA A 152 12.73 -8.39 7.29
N ALA A 153 12.71 -7.64 6.19
CA ALA A 153 12.16 -8.17 4.95
C ALA A 153 12.94 -9.40 4.50
N PHE A 154 12.20 -10.39 3.98
CA PHE A 154 12.70 -11.62 3.39
C PHE A 154 13.38 -12.60 4.36
N ASP A 155 13.17 -12.45 5.68
CA ASP A 155 13.75 -13.28 6.74
C ASP A 155 13.62 -14.81 6.56
N THR A 156 12.72 -15.29 5.71
CA THR A 156 12.58 -16.71 5.37
C THR A 156 12.58 -17.05 3.88
N LEU A 157 13.04 -16.16 2.99
CA LEU A 157 13.07 -16.48 1.55
C LEU A 157 13.97 -17.68 1.25
N SER A 158 13.43 -18.62 0.45
CA SER A 158 14.21 -19.70 -0.17
C SER A 158 14.70 -19.28 -1.55
N ASN A 159 15.96 -19.50 -1.89
CA ASN A 159 16.52 -19.11 -3.20
C ASN A 159 16.03 -19.95 -4.41
N ASN A 160 15.08 -20.88 -4.21
CA ASN A 160 14.62 -21.79 -5.26
C ASN A 160 13.53 -21.21 -6.19
N PHE A 161 13.14 -19.95 -6.01
CA PHE A 161 12.06 -19.35 -6.81
C PHE A 161 12.55 -18.73 -8.11
N ALA A 162 13.83 -18.35 -8.26
CA ALA A 162 14.29 -17.52 -9.38
C ALA A 162 15.63 -17.99 -9.97
N ASN A 163 16.04 -17.37 -11.08
CA ASN A 163 17.32 -17.64 -11.70
C ASN A 163 18.49 -17.10 -10.84
N ALA A 164 19.72 -17.51 -11.20
CA ALA A 164 20.91 -17.17 -10.42
C ALA A 164 21.19 -15.65 -10.34
N THR A 165 20.90 -14.89 -11.40
CA THR A 165 21.12 -13.43 -11.40
C THR A 165 20.13 -12.70 -10.48
N CYS A 166 18.89 -13.18 -10.42
CA CYS A 166 17.88 -12.64 -9.54
C CYS A 166 18.18 -12.96 -8.08
N VAL A 167 18.55 -14.21 -7.78
CA VAL A 167 18.98 -14.60 -6.43
C VAL A 167 20.14 -13.72 -5.95
N ALA A 168 21.16 -13.50 -6.78
CA ALA A 168 22.29 -12.63 -6.44
C ALA A 168 21.86 -11.17 -6.21
N PHE A 169 20.89 -10.66 -6.97
CA PHE A 169 20.33 -9.33 -6.75
C PHE A 169 19.62 -9.24 -5.39
N PHE A 170 18.81 -10.24 -5.03
CA PHE A 170 18.12 -10.31 -3.73
C PHE A 170 19.10 -10.35 -2.55
N GLU A 171 20.14 -11.16 -2.62
CA GLU A 171 21.18 -11.21 -1.58
C GLU A 171 21.86 -9.85 -1.39
N LYS A 172 22.11 -9.13 -2.49
CA LYS A 172 22.75 -7.81 -2.46
C LYS A 172 21.84 -6.73 -1.86
N PHE A 173 20.58 -6.61 -2.31
CA PHE A 173 19.77 -5.49 -1.82
C PHE A 173 19.27 -5.71 -0.38
N ARG A 174 19.12 -6.96 0.05
CA ARG A 174 18.76 -7.28 1.44
C ARG A 174 19.82 -6.89 2.46
N SER A 175 21.07 -6.78 2.04
CA SER A 175 22.19 -6.31 2.88
C SER A 175 22.47 -4.81 2.73
N ASN A 176 21.70 -4.10 1.90
CA ASN A 176 21.89 -2.67 1.67
C ASN A 176 21.18 -1.84 2.74
N SER A 177 21.94 -1.09 3.54
CA SER A 177 21.38 -0.22 4.59
C SER A 177 20.39 0.82 4.06
N SER A 178 20.60 1.34 2.84
CA SER A 178 19.65 2.29 2.24
C SER A 178 18.26 1.71 2.01
N PHE A 179 18.15 0.37 1.95
CA PHE A 179 16.90 -0.37 1.90
C PHE A 179 16.43 -0.79 3.31
N THR A 180 17.30 -1.41 4.10
CA THR A 180 16.90 -1.98 5.41
C THR A 180 16.51 -0.91 6.42
N ASP A 181 17.16 0.26 6.40
CA ASP A 181 16.86 1.37 7.31
C ASP A 181 15.43 1.91 7.12
N CYS A 182 14.82 1.66 5.96
CA CYS A 182 13.49 2.17 5.64
C CYS A 182 12.35 1.41 6.32
N HIS A 183 12.61 0.20 6.85
CA HIS A 183 11.60 -0.69 7.47
C HIS A 183 10.25 -0.69 6.73
N ALA A 184 10.33 -0.87 5.40
CA ALA A 184 9.20 -0.65 4.51
C ALA A 184 8.05 -1.62 4.79
N VAL A 185 6.97 -1.10 5.39
CA VAL A 185 5.74 -1.86 5.67
C VAL A 185 5.22 -2.58 4.43
N SER A 186 5.31 -1.97 3.24
CA SER A 186 4.87 -2.60 1.99
C SER A 186 5.62 -3.91 1.68
N VAL A 187 6.92 -3.98 1.99
CA VAL A 187 7.75 -5.16 1.73
C VAL A 187 7.68 -6.15 2.89
N LEU A 188 7.60 -5.64 4.13
CA LEU A 188 7.41 -6.47 5.33
C LEU A 188 6.10 -7.26 5.25
N LEU A 189 5.01 -6.63 4.80
CA LEU A 189 3.70 -7.26 4.60
C LEU A 189 3.72 -8.41 3.60
N GLY A 190 4.61 -8.38 2.62
CA GLY A 190 4.72 -9.45 1.61
C GLY A 190 5.69 -10.55 1.99
N ASN A 191 6.74 -10.24 2.78
CA ASN A 191 7.93 -11.10 2.84
C ASN A 191 8.60 -11.20 4.21
N SER A 192 7.98 -10.78 5.30
CA SER A 192 8.58 -10.92 6.63
C SER A 192 7.72 -11.77 7.54
N ASN A 193 8.21 -12.98 7.85
CA ASN A 193 7.57 -13.83 8.85
C ASN A 193 7.66 -13.21 10.25
N SER A 194 8.80 -12.61 10.60
CA SER A 194 8.97 -11.91 11.87
C SER A 194 8.01 -10.72 12.01
N PHE A 195 7.71 -10.00 10.92
CA PHE A 195 6.68 -8.96 10.95
C PHE A 195 5.29 -9.55 11.21
N PHE A 196 4.91 -10.66 10.57
CA PHE A 196 3.63 -11.32 10.87
C PHE A 196 3.51 -11.77 12.32
N HIS A 197 4.61 -12.21 12.95
CA HIS A 197 4.62 -12.44 14.40
C HIS A 197 4.48 -11.14 15.19
N THR A 198 5.13 -10.07 14.76
CA THR A 198 5.02 -8.73 15.38
C THR A 198 3.57 -8.22 15.39
N LEU A 199 2.81 -8.47 14.31
CA LEU A 199 1.40 -8.06 14.19
C LEU A 199 0.49 -8.61 15.30
N THR A 200 0.92 -9.65 16.03
CA THR A 200 0.16 -10.18 17.19
C THR A 200 0.27 -9.31 18.44
N SER A 201 1.13 -8.29 18.43
CA SER A 201 1.34 -7.36 19.54
C SER A 201 1.22 -5.92 19.06
N ALA A 202 0.23 -5.20 19.61
CA ALA A 202 0.02 -3.78 19.31
C ALA A 202 1.29 -2.96 19.60
N VAL A 203 1.89 -3.17 20.78
CA VAL A 203 3.10 -2.44 21.22
C VAL A 203 4.28 -2.71 20.30
N ALA A 204 4.51 -3.97 19.93
CA ALA A 204 5.62 -4.31 19.04
C ALA A 204 5.39 -3.75 17.62
N THR A 205 4.14 -3.79 17.14
CA THR A 205 3.77 -3.21 15.85
C THR A 205 3.95 -1.69 15.84
N SER A 206 3.51 -0.99 16.90
CA SER A 206 3.75 0.45 17.07
C SER A 206 5.24 0.76 17.07
N HIS A 207 6.08 -0.03 17.75
CA HIS A 207 7.53 0.18 17.75
C HIS A 207 8.15 0.08 16.35
N VAL A 208 7.72 -0.89 15.53
CA VAL A 208 8.16 -1.00 14.14
C VAL A 208 7.73 0.22 13.33
N LEU A 209 6.49 0.69 13.53
CA LEU A 209 5.99 1.89 12.86
C LEU A 209 6.70 3.16 13.31
N ASP A 210 7.06 3.31 14.59
CA ASP A 210 7.85 4.45 15.06
C ASP A 210 9.19 4.54 14.33
N VAL A 211 9.86 3.40 14.16
CA VAL A 211 11.12 3.35 13.42
C VAL A 211 10.88 3.63 11.94
N ALA A 212 9.92 2.97 11.30
CA ALA A 212 9.62 3.17 9.88
C ALA A 212 9.20 4.62 9.58
N CYS A 213 8.26 5.17 10.35
CA CYS A 213 7.70 6.52 10.17
C CYS A 213 8.68 7.64 10.55
N SER A 214 9.74 7.36 11.32
CA SER A 214 10.83 8.32 11.55
C SER A 214 11.74 8.53 10.33
N GLN A 215 11.68 7.63 9.34
CA GLN A 215 12.53 7.69 8.15
C GLN A 215 12.07 8.76 7.16
N SER A 216 13.01 9.26 6.36
CA SER A 216 12.69 10.17 5.26
C SER A 216 11.93 9.43 4.16
N VAL A 217 10.62 9.69 4.07
CA VAL A 217 9.75 9.15 3.02
C VAL A 217 10.33 9.37 1.62
N THR A 218 10.91 10.54 1.34
CA THR A 218 11.50 10.86 0.03
C THR A 218 12.74 10.02 -0.26
N LYS A 219 13.64 9.86 0.71
CA LYS A 219 14.85 9.03 0.56
C LYS A 219 14.44 7.58 0.30
N CYS A 220 13.57 7.05 1.14
CA CYS A 220 13.15 5.66 1.05
C CYS A 220 12.33 5.36 -0.20
N ALA A 221 11.40 6.24 -0.59
CA ALA A 221 10.66 6.10 -1.85
C ALA A 221 11.60 6.12 -3.06
N SER A 222 12.64 6.98 -3.04
CA SER A 222 13.67 7.01 -4.08
C SER A 222 14.48 5.70 -4.12
N THR A 223 14.88 5.17 -2.96
CA THR A 223 15.58 3.87 -2.89
C THR A 223 14.71 2.75 -3.46
N MET A 224 13.46 2.63 -3.00
CA MET A 224 12.55 1.55 -3.43
C MET A 224 12.25 1.63 -4.92
N THR A 225 12.02 2.84 -5.46
CA THR A 225 11.82 3.05 -6.89
C THR A 225 13.07 2.69 -7.70
N THR A 226 14.27 2.99 -7.18
CA THR A 226 15.54 2.64 -7.84
C THR A 226 15.73 1.12 -7.86
N LEU A 227 15.49 0.45 -6.73
CA LEU A 227 15.55 -1.01 -6.64
C LEU A 227 14.55 -1.68 -7.59
N ALA A 228 13.31 -1.20 -7.64
CA ALA A 228 12.30 -1.72 -8.56
C ALA A 228 12.75 -1.62 -10.02
N LYS A 229 13.36 -0.49 -10.42
CA LYS A 229 13.91 -0.30 -11.77
C LYS A 229 15.11 -1.19 -12.06
N GLU A 230 16.02 -1.33 -11.10
CA GLU A 230 17.17 -2.24 -11.23
C GLU A 230 16.70 -3.69 -11.36
N MET A 231 15.68 -4.09 -10.60
CA MET A 231 15.16 -5.44 -10.61
C MET A 231 14.66 -5.88 -11.99
N LEU A 232 14.06 -4.96 -12.76
CA LEU A 232 13.58 -5.22 -14.14
C LEU A 232 14.70 -5.41 -15.18
N GLN A 233 15.97 -5.23 -14.82
CA GLN A 233 17.08 -5.45 -15.75
C GLN A 233 17.40 -6.94 -15.90
N ASP A 234 17.69 -7.42 -17.11
CA ASP A 234 18.01 -8.83 -17.39
C ASP A 234 19.16 -9.40 -16.55
N LYS A 235 20.14 -8.55 -16.22
CA LYS A 235 21.28 -8.92 -15.35
C LYS A 235 20.89 -9.13 -13.88
N ASN A 236 19.65 -8.80 -13.51
CA ASN A 236 19.06 -8.98 -12.19
C ASN A 236 17.90 -9.96 -12.34
N CYS A 237 16.64 -9.49 -12.21
CA CYS A 237 15.44 -10.33 -12.24
C CYS A 237 14.56 -10.10 -13.49
N GLY A 238 15.03 -9.37 -14.51
CA GLY A 238 14.23 -9.04 -15.69
C GLY A 238 13.62 -10.27 -16.37
N GLN A 239 14.42 -11.33 -16.52
CA GLN A 239 13.95 -12.60 -17.11
C GLN A 239 12.86 -13.28 -16.27
N ASP A 240 13.03 -13.33 -14.95
CA ASP A 240 12.04 -13.91 -14.05
C ASP A 240 10.75 -13.08 -14.03
N TYR A 241 10.88 -11.75 -14.08
CA TYR A 241 9.73 -10.84 -14.15
C TYR A 241 8.93 -11.06 -15.44
N ASP A 242 9.60 -11.11 -16.60
CA ASP A 242 8.99 -11.36 -17.91
C ASP A 242 8.38 -12.76 -18.00
N ALA A 243 8.95 -13.74 -17.30
CA ALA A 243 8.42 -15.09 -17.17
C ALA A 243 7.22 -15.21 -16.20
N ASN A 244 6.69 -14.09 -15.68
CA ASN A 244 5.61 -14.06 -14.71
C ASN A 244 5.91 -14.79 -13.39
N ASN A 245 7.16 -14.76 -12.94
CA ASN A 245 7.50 -15.28 -11.63
C ASN A 245 6.73 -14.54 -10.53
N SER A 246 5.88 -15.25 -9.78
CA SER A 246 4.98 -14.63 -8.82
C SER A 246 5.71 -13.90 -7.69
N VAL A 247 6.83 -14.44 -7.21
CA VAL A 247 7.65 -13.82 -6.16
C VAL A 247 8.24 -12.51 -6.66
N VAL A 248 8.88 -12.54 -7.84
CA VAL A 248 9.51 -11.34 -8.42
C VAL A 248 8.47 -10.26 -8.74
N ARG A 249 7.28 -10.65 -9.24
CA ARG A 249 6.20 -9.69 -9.50
C ARG A 249 5.62 -9.11 -8.22
N SER A 250 5.45 -9.90 -7.16
CA SER A 250 4.99 -9.41 -5.84
C SER A 250 5.96 -8.39 -5.28
N VAL A 251 7.26 -8.73 -5.27
CA VAL A 251 8.30 -7.83 -4.77
C VAL A 251 8.37 -6.53 -5.57
N TYR A 252 8.19 -6.59 -6.89
CA TYR A 252 8.12 -5.38 -7.70
C TYR A 252 6.98 -4.47 -7.24
N GLN A 253 5.79 -5.04 -7.02
CA GLN A 253 4.60 -4.31 -6.58
C GLN A 253 4.82 -3.70 -5.19
N GLU A 254 5.41 -4.44 -4.26
CA GLU A 254 5.68 -3.98 -2.90
C GLU A 254 6.72 -2.86 -2.83
N LEU A 255 7.75 -2.89 -3.69
CA LEU A 255 8.74 -1.81 -3.80
C LEU A 255 8.08 -0.53 -4.34
N ILE A 256 7.28 -0.64 -5.41
CA ILE A 256 6.59 0.51 -5.99
C ILE A 256 5.50 1.06 -5.04
N ALA A 257 4.88 0.19 -4.24
CA ALA A 257 3.85 0.56 -3.27
C ALA A 257 4.37 1.22 -1.99
N TYR A 258 5.69 1.42 -1.84
CA TYR A 258 6.30 1.94 -0.61
C TYR A 258 5.64 3.23 -0.13
N GLU A 259 5.56 4.25 -0.99
CA GLU A 259 5.10 5.58 -0.54
C GLU A 259 3.61 5.63 -0.17
N PRO A 260 2.65 5.08 -0.96
CA PRO A 260 1.27 5.01 -0.52
C PRO A 260 1.12 4.19 0.76
N MET A 261 1.88 3.11 0.92
CA MET A 261 1.83 2.30 2.14
C MET A 261 2.36 3.05 3.35
N TYR A 262 3.55 3.64 3.25
CA TYR A 262 4.17 4.44 4.30
C TYR A 262 3.22 5.52 4.79
N ARG A 263 2.62 6.28 3.87
CA ARG A 263 1.72 7.38 4.23
C ARG A 263 0.46 6.88 4.94
N ALA A 264 -0.07 5.73 4.53
CA ALA A 264 -1.25 5.15 5.16
C ALA A 264 -0.96 4.48 6.50
N SER A 265 0.17 3.77 6.63
CA SER A 265 0.55 3.09 7.87
C SER A 265 0.99 4.06 8.96
N CYS A 266 1.54 5.23 8.56
CA CYS A 266 1.94 6.30 9.47
C CYS A 266 0.80 7.28 9.84
N LEU A 267 -0.44 7.02 9.41
CA LEU A 267 -1.60 7.76 9.92
C LEU A 267 -1.80 7.40 11.40
N THR A 268 -2.04 8.41 12.23
CA THR A 268 -2.39 8.23 13.63
C THR A 268 -3.89 8.40 13.83
N ASN A 269 -4.45 7.56 14.69
CA ASN A 269 -5.82 7.67 15.12
C ASN A 269 -5.89 8.70 16.27
N PRO A 270 -6.65 9.79 16.11
CA PRO A 270 -6.78 10.81 17.13
C PRO A 270 -7.53 10.34 18.38
N ASP A 271 -8.33 9.27 18.29
CA ASP A 271 -9.11 8.73 19.41
C ASP A 271 -8.29 7.79 20.28
N THR A 272 -7.58 6.83 19.68
CA THR A 272 -6.76 5.84 20.40
C THR A 272 -5.37 6.35 20.72
N LYS A 273 -4.89 7.36 19.96
CA LYS A 273 -3.50 7.85 19.95
C LYS A 273 -2.48 6.84 19.40
N ASP A 274 -2.94 5.72 18.84
CA ASP A 274 -2.12 4.74 18.15
C ASP A 274 -2.11 4.97 16.63
N TYR A 275 -1.31 4.21 15.89
CA TYR A 275 -1.37 4.20 14.43
C TYR A 275 -2.66 3.55 13.94
N CYS A 276 -3.28 4.12 12.90
CA CYS A 276 -4.44 3.55 12.23
C CYS A 276 -4.20 2.10 11.75
N PHE A 277 -2.96 1.79 11.37
CA PHE A 277 -2.57 0.43 11.01
C PHE A 277 -2.59 -0.54 12.19
N VAL A 278 -2.17 -0.09 13.38
CA VAL A 278 -2.19 -0.90 14.61
C VAL A 278 -3.64 -1.19 15.01
N ASP A 279 -4.51 -0.18 14.97
CA ASP A 279 -5.94 -0.36 15.20
C ASP A 279 -6.53 -1.37 14.22
N ALA A 280 -6.17 -1.28 12.92
CA ALA A 280 -6.67 -2.17 11.88
C ALA A 280 -6.22 -3.63 12.07
N VAL A 281 -4.95 -3.86 12.40
CA VAL A 281 -4.37 -5.20 12.59
C VAL A 281 -4.93 -5.88 13.84
N THR A 282 -5.15 -5.11 14.90
CA THR A 282 -5.62 -5.64 16.19
C THR A 282 -7.15 -5.79 16.25
N ASN A 283 -7.87 -5.22 15.28
CA ASN A 283 -9.33 -5.30 15.22
C ASN A 283 -9.82 -6.66 14.69
N THR A 284 -9.98 -7.61 15.62
CA THR A 284 -10.53 -8.95 15.32
C THR A 284 -12.00 -8.96 14.90
N THR A 285 -12.74 -7.85 15.12
CA THR A 285 -14.18 -7.78 14.78
C THR A 285 -14.44 -7.27 13.36
N ALA A 286 -13.49 -6.56 12.76
CA ALA A 286 -13.56 -6.04 11.40
C ALA A 286 -12.28 -6.38 10.62
N PRO A 287 -12.10 -7.64 10.19
CA PRO A 287 -10.86 -8.10 9.57
C PRO A 287 -10.54 -7.42 8.24
N ASN A 288 -11.52 -6.77 7.58
CA ASN A 288 -11.23 -6.02 6.37
C ASN A 288 -10.48 -4.71 6.64
N ASP A 289 -10.44 -4.22 7.89
CA ASP A 289 -9.65 -3.04 8.25
C ASP A 289 -8.17 -3.27 7.92
N TYR A 290 -7.64 -4.45 8.26
CA TYR A 290 -6.29 -4.85 7.87
C TYR A 290 -6.17 -5.10 6.37
N ASN A 291 -7.15 -5.74 5.73
CA ASN A 291 -7.12 -6.06 4.30
C ASN A 291 -7.01 -4.82 3.40
N VAL A 292 -7.44 -3.64 3.87
CA VAL A 292 -7.29 -2.36 3.15
C VAL A 292 -5.81 -2.09 2.83
N TYR A 293 -4.91 -2.43 3.75
CA TYR A 293 -3.47 -2.23 3.57
C TYR A 293 -2.83 -3.19 2.57
N PHE A 294 -3.54 -4.19 2.04
CA PHE A 294 -3.05 -5.00 0.93
C PHE A 294 -3.39 -4.42 -0.44
N MET A 295 -4.21 -3.36 -0.50
CA MET A 295 -4.58 -2.74 -1.78
C MET A 295 -3.40 -2.19 -2.57
N PRO A 296 -2.42 -1.48 -1.96
CA PRO A 296 -1.25 -0.99 -2.68
C PRO A 296 -0.38 -2.09 -3.28
N ILE A 297 -0.41 -3.29 -2.72
CA ILE A 297 0.41 -4.43 -3.15
C ILE A 297 -0.36 -5.43 -4.03
N GLY A 298 -1.55 -5.08 -4.52
CA GLY A 298 -2.23 -5.85 -5.57
C GLY A 298 -3.54 -6.52 -5.18
N SER A 299 -3.94 -6.47 -3.91
CA SER A 299 -5.19 -7.09 -3.47
C SER A 299 -6.39 -6.17 -3.64
N THR A 300 -7.52 -6.70 -4.10
CA THR A 300 -8.80 -6.00 -4.03
C THR A 300 -9.55 -6.41 -2.77
N LEU A 301 -10.25 -5.48 -2.13
CA LEU A 301 -11.16 -5.82 -1.04
C LEU A 301 -12.31 -6.70 -1.55
N THR A 302 -12.63 -7.73 -0.78
CA THR A 302 -13.80 -8.57 -1.01
C THR A 302 -14.96 -8.10 -0.12
N SER A 303 -16.19 -8.30 -0.58
CA SER A 303 -17.40 -7.90 0.15
C SER A 303 -17.75 -8.79 1.35
N SER A 304 -16.94 -9.80 1.66
CA SER A 304 -17.27 -10.85 2.64
C SER A 304 -16.87 -10.52 4.09
N GLY A 305 -16.17 -9.40 4.34
CA GLY A 305 -15.68 -9.02 5.67
C GLY A 305 -16.25 -7.68 6.16
N LYS A 306 -16.33 -7.52 7.49
CA LYS A 306 -16.74 -6.26 8.13
C LYS A 306 -15.61 -5.23 8.08
N LEU A 307 -15.97 -3.96 7.93
CA LEU A 307 -15.10 -2.78 7.96
C LEU A 307 -15.54 -1.85 9.10
N THR A 308 -14.60 -1.14 9.70
CA THR A 308 -14.88 -0.03 10.63
C THR A 308 -14.91 1.27 9.84
N CYS A 309 -16.08 1.90 9.78
CA CYS A 309 -16.28 3.15 9.05
C CYS A 309 -15.86 4.36 9.90
N ASN A 310 -14.55 4.54 10.08
CA ASN A 310 -13.96 5.60 10.89
C ASN A 310 -13.03 6.51 10.05
N GLU A 311 -12.46 7.52 10.71
CA GLU A 311 -11.58 8.49 10.06
C GLU A 311 -10.28 7.87 9.54
N CYS A 312 -9.76 6.85 10.22
CA CYS A 312 -8.59 6.08 9.75
C CYS A 312 -8.84 5.43 8.39
N LEU A 313 -9.97 4.73 8.22
CA LEU A 313 -10.33 4.13 6.92
C LEU A 313 -10.53 5.20 5.85
N GLN A 314 -11.20 6.30 6.19
CA GLN A 314 -11.43 7.40 5.25
C GLN A 314 -10.13 8.06 4.79
N ALA A 315 -9.22 8.37 5.73
CA ALA A 315 -7.92 8.96 5.45
C ALA A 315 -7.04 8.03 4.61
N THR A 316 -7.03 6.73 4.94
CA THR A 316 -6.31 5.69 4.18
C THR A 316 -6.82 5.61 2.74
N MET A 317 -8.14 5.53 2.56
CA MET A 317 -8.75 5.50 1.22
C MET A 317 -8.52 6.79 0.43
N LYS A 318 -8.40 7.94 1.10
CA LYS A 318 -8.03 9.22 0.47
C LYS A 318 -6.59 9.22 -0.05
N ILE A 319 -5.64 8.68 0.73
CA ILE A 319 -4.25 8.50 0.28
C ILE A 319 -4.23 7.58 -0.93
N PHE A 320 -4.88 6.42 -0.86
CA PHE A 320 -4.91 5.48 -1.98
C PHE A 320 -5.59 6.04 -3.22
N ALA A 321 -6.59 6.90 -3.08
CA ALA A 321 -7.22 7.60 -4.20
C ALA A 321 -6.23 8.46 -4.99
N GLN A 322 -5.37 9.20 -4.28
CA GLN A 322 -4.36 10.06 -4.90
C GLN A 322 -3.39 9.22 -5.72
N TRP A 323 -2.90 8.14 -5.12
CA TRP A 323 -1.97 7.25 -5.78
C TRP A 323 -2.63 6.50 -6.93
N ALA A 324 -3.89 6.09 -6.85
CA ALA A 324 -4.59 5.41 -7.94
C ALA A 324 -4.59 6.19 -9.27
N SER A 325 -4.40 7.52 -9.24
CA SER A 325 -4.22 8.33 -10.46
C SER A 325 -2.86 8.13 -11.15
N THR A 326 -1.91 7.46 -10.50
CA THR A 326 -0.57 7.16 -10.99
C THR A 326 -0.52 5.78 -11.65
N ASP A 327 -0.02 5.73 -12.89
CA ASP A 327 0.14 4.55 -13.75
C ASP A 327 1.33 3.69 -13.33
N GLY A 328 1.20 2.36 -13.45
CA GLY A 328 2.31 1.42 -13.21
C GLY A 328 2.47 0.98 -11.75
N GLN A 329 1.42 1.13 -10.95
CA GLN A 329 1.34 0.68 -9.56
C GLN A 329 -0.02 0.08 -9.28
N SER A 330 -0.12 -0.89 -8.36
CA SER A 330 -1.32 -1.71 -8.25
C SER A 330 -2.62 -0.97 -7.94
N LEU A 331 -2.58 0.22 -7.31
CA LEU A 331 -3.79 1.00 -7.01
C LEU A 331 -4.52 1.50 -8.27
N ASP A 332 -3.85 1.57 -9.43
CA ASP A 332 -4.50 1.90 -10.70
C ASP A 332 -5.60 0.88 -11.10
N THR A 333 -5.55 -0.32 -10.53
CA THR A 333 -6.47 -1.42 -10.77
C THR A 333 -7.21 -1.85 -9.51
N THR A 334 -6.59 -1.79 -8.34
CA THR A 334 -7.20 -2.27 -7.08
C THR A 334 -8.08 -1.23 -6.39
N TYR A 335 -7.85 0.06 -6.62
CA TYR A 335 -8.53 1.12 -5.86
C TYR A 335 -10.03 1.19 -6.14
N LEU A 336 -10.45 1.37 -7.40
CA LEU A 336 -11.87 1.58 -7.73
C LEU A 336 -12.78 0.39 -7.35
N PRO A 337 -12.39 -0.88 -7.57
CA PRO A 337 -13.16 -2.01 -7.06
C PRO A 337 -13.30 -2.00 -5.54
N SER A 338 -12.21 -1.73 -4.82
CA SER A 338 -12.21 -1.72 -3.36
C SER A 338 -12.99 -0.53 -2.77
N ALA A 339 -12.88 0.65 -3.38
CA ALA A 339 -13.64 1.84 -2.99
C ALA A 339 -15.15 1.63 -3.12
N LYS A 340 -15.60 0.84 -4.11
CA LYS A 340 -17.02 0.45 -4.22
C LYS A 340 -17.46 -0.46 -3.07
N VAL A 341 -16.61 -1.39 -2.65
CA VAL A 341 -16.89 -2.23 -1.47
C VAL A 341 -16.98 -1.38 -0.21
N VAL A 342 -16.02 -0.47 0.00
CA VAL A 342 -16.04 0.48 1.13
C VAL A 342 -17.31 1.31 1.12
N ASN A 343 -17.71 1.90 -0.01
CA ASN A 343 -18.95 2.69 -0.11
C ASN A 343 -20.22 1.86 0.09
N GLY A 344 -20.20 0.58 -0.32
CA GLY A 344 -21.29 -0.35 -0.08
C GLY A 344 -21.50 -0.63 1.41
N TYR A 345 -20.44 -0.58 2.22
CA TYR A 345 -20.48 -0.85 3.66
C TYR A 345 -20.65 0.43 4.49
N CYS A 346 -19.88 1.47 4.18
CA CYS A 346 -19.77 2.71 4.97
C CYS A 346 -20.63 3.86 4.46
N GLY A 347 -21.40 3.64 3.39
CA GLY A 347 -22.27 4.64 2.79
C GLY A 347 -21.65 5.33 1.58
N SER A 348 -22.54 5.88 0.74
CA SER A 348 -22.15 6.56 -0.50
C SER A 348 -21.25 7.76 -0.21
N GLY A 349 -20.14 7.87 -0.93
CA GLY A 349 -19.20 8.99 -0.83
C GLY A 349 -18.16 8.84 0.29
N PHE A 350 -18.13 7.73 1.02
CA PHE A 350 -17.12 7.49 2.05
C PHE A 350 -15.69 7.44 1.45
N ALA A 351 -15.52 6.66 0.38
CA ALA A 351 -14.35 6.60 -0.48
C ALA A 351 -14.62 7.26 -1.84
N ASN A 352 -13.65 8.01 -2.35
CA ASN A 352 -13.78 8.72 -3.62
C ASN A 352 -13.76 7.76 -4.82
N THR A 353 -14.88 7.56 -5.50
CA THR A 353 -14.95 6.74 -6.72
C THR A 353 -14.79 7.54 -8.00
N ASN A 354 -14.65 8.88 -7.91
CA ASN A 354 -14.43 9.76 -9.05
C ASN A 354 -12.93 10.01 -9.28
N VAL A 355 -12.18 8.93 -9.50
CA VAL A 355 -10.74 8.96 -9.75
C VAL A 355 -10.46 8.48 -11.17
N THR A 356 -9.69 9.26 -11.94
CA THR A 356 -9.17 8.82 -13.24
C THR A 356 -7.87 8.05 -13.02
N VAL A 357 -7.98 6.73 -12.99
CA VAL A 357 -6.84 5.83 -12.69
C VAL A 357 -5.78 5.86 -13.79
N GLY A 358 -4.50 5.74 -13.41
CA GLY A 358 -3.38 5.66 -14.34
C GLY A 358 -3.22 6.87 -15.28
N SER A 359 -3.68 8.06 -14.86
CA SER A 359 -3.61 9.28 -15.67
C SER A 359 -2.24 9.96 -15.65
N SER A 360 -1.43 9.73 -14.62
CA SER A 360 -0.09 10.30 -14.45
C SER A 360 0.97 9.21 -14.44
N LYS A 361 2.13 9.41 -15.08
CA LYS A 361 3.23 8.41 -15.04
C LYS A 361 4.08 8.55 -13.78
N VAL A 362 4.54 7.43 -13.20
CA VAL A 362 5.55 7.42 -12.13
C VAL A 362 6.83 8.11 -12.64
N THR A 363 7.16 9.25 -12.05
CA THR A 363 8.47 9.90 -12.23
C THR A 363 9.27 9.69 -10.96
N ALA A 364 10.39 8.95 -11.07
CA ALA A 364 11.26 8.71 -9.91
C ALA A 364 11.77 10.03 -9.32
N GLY A 365 11.68 10.16 -7.99
CA GLY A 365 12.21 11.29 -7.24
C GLY A 365 11.23 12.45 -7.00
N ALA A 366 10.01 12.40 -7.53
CA ALA A 366 8.96 13.32 -7.12
C ALA A 366 8.10 12.62 -6.08
N GLY A 367 8.44 12.78 -4.79
CA GLY A 367 7.39 12.79 -3.78
C GLY A 367 6.31 13.71 -4.33
N GLN A 368 5.05 13.26 -4.34
CA GLN A 368 3.94 14.05 -4.85
C GLN A 368 3.85 15.31 -3.98
N VAL A 369 4.61 16.33 -4.33
CA VAL A 369 4.45 17.68 -3.80
C VAL A 369 3.05 18.02 -4.22
N MET A 370 2.17 18.11 -3.22
CA MET A 370 0.84 18.70 -3.33
C MET A 370 0.92 19.81 -4.37
N GLN A 371 0.28 19.61 -5.53
CA GLN A 371 0.33 20.57 -6.62
C GLN A 371 -0.16 21.90 -6.05
N SER A 372 0.78 22.77 -5.66
CA SER A 372 0.44 24.11 -5.25
C SER A 372 -0.24 24.76 -6.46
N PRO A 373 -1.35 25.48 -6.29
CA PRO A 373 -2.00 26.16 -7.40
C PRO A 373 -0.95 26.96 -8.16
N SER A 374 -0.87 26.71 -9.47
CA SER A 374 0.19 27.19 -10.34
C SER A 374 0.49 28.67 -10.07
N PHE A 375 1.72 29.03 -9.69
CA PHE A 375 2.13 30.43 -9.49
C PHE A 375 1.82 31.32 -10.70
N ARG A 376 1.66 30.74 -11.89
CA ARG A 376 1.22 31.43 -13.10
C ARG A 376 -0.21 31.96 -13.04
N LEU A 377 -1.10 31.34 -12.27
CA LEU A 377 -2.45 31.85 -12.00
C LEU A 377 -2.42 32.99 -10.99
N ILE A 378 -1.55 32.90 -9.98
CA ILE A 378 -1.40 33.94 -8.94
C ILE A 378 -0.77 35.20 -9.54
N THR A 379 0.27 35.09 -10.38
CA THR A 379 0.89 36.26 -11.02
C THR A 379 -0.05 36.93 -12.03
N SER A 380 -0.90 36.16 -12.72
CA SER A 380 -1.90 36.73 -13.63
C SER A 380 -2.99 37.51 -12.89
N LEU A 381 -3.42 37.03 -11.72
CA LEU A 381 -4.39 37.74 -10.88
C LEU A 381 -3.82 39.03 -10.29
N PHE A 382 -2.55 39.05 -9.86
CA PHE A 382 -1.89 40.28 -9.40
C PHE A 382 -1.64 41.29 -10.53
N ALA A 383 -1.33 40.83 -11.74
CA ALA A 383 -1.14 41.71 -12.90
C ALA A 383 -2.46 42.37 -13.34
N ILE A 384 -3.59 41.66 -13.23
CA ILE A 384 -4.92 42.23 -13.51
C ILE A 384 -5.33 43.24 -12.43
N ALA A 385 -5.04 42.96 -11.15
CA ALA A 385 -5.33 43.89 -10.06
C ALA A 385 -4.49 45.19 -10.14
N LEU A 386 -3.22 45.10 -10.54
CA LEU A 386 -2.35 46.27 -10.76
C LEU A 386 -2.65 47.00 -12.08
N GLY A 387 -3.14 46.30 -13.10
CA GLY A 387 -3.61 46.93 -14.35
C GLY A 387 -4.88 47.76 -14.15
N ALA A 388 -5.78 47.32 -13.25
CA ALA A 388 -7.02 48.03 -12.93
C ALA A 388 -6.80 49.33 -12.15
N THR A 389 -5.71 49.47 -11.40
CA THR A 389 -5.41 50.72 -10.66
C THR A 389 -4.72 51.78 -11.52
N ILE A 390 -4.10 51.40 -12.64
CA ILE A 390 -3.33 52.31 -13.50
C ILE A 390 -4.16 52.79 -14.72
N ALA A 391 -5.24 52.10 -15.08
CA ALA A 391 -6.11 52.46 -16.20
C ALA A 391 -7.37 53.30 -15.86
N GLY A 392 -7.48 53.78 -14.61
CA GLY A 392 -8.20 55.01 -14.26
C GLY A 392 -9.73 54.99 -14.10
N VAL A 393 -10.19 56.04 -13.40
CA VAL A 393 -11.54 56.65 -13.42
C VAL A 393 -12.51 56.21 -12.29
N PHE A 394 -12.22 56.58 -11.03
CA PHE A 394 -12.78 57.73 -10.27
C PHE A 394 -12.34 57.68 -8.80
#